data_AF-A0A1R2BTQ0-F1
#
_entry.id   AF-A0A1R2BTQ0-F1
#
_cell.length_a   1.000
_cell.length_b   1.000
_cell.length_c   1.000
_cell.angle_alpha   90.00
_cell.angle_beta   90.00
_cell.angle_gamma   90.00
#
_symmetry.space_group_name_H-M   'P 1'
#
loop_
_entity.id
_entity.type
_entity.pdbx_description
1 polymer ?
#
loop_
_entity_poly.entity_id
_entity_poly.type
_entity_poly.pdbx_seq_one_letter_code
_entity_poly.pdbx_strand_id
1 'polypeptide(L)'
;MHLVAELWVTWSWICFLPMSICSVFRYITQENFKVEPGKGYFVDEVFRWLLFPGLFHYICDTINLIINLQHMSWCSFGFLLHHIITLAGAKTTLTLKYYPWFMMAPFAAHTLLLVIPQYGFLNYIYLGFIICCFYGLRREPWKHIAVYQWEFTVSMSLVCGPLIVLWLNECDNSQDSLQ
;
A
#
# COMPACT_ATOMS: atom_id res chain seq x y z
N MET A 1 -22.84 -3.89 -4.79
CA MET A 1 -21.42 -4.31 -4.71
C MET A 1 -20.67 -4.07 -6.02
N HIS A 2 -21.20 -4.47 -7.19
CA HIS A 2 -20.54 -4.28 -8.49
C HIS A 2 -19.99 -2.86 -8.74
N LEU A 3 -20.81 -1.83 -8.52
CA LEU A 3 -20.40 -0.43 -8.70
C LEU A 3 -19.19 -0.03 -7.82
N VAL A 4 -19.11 -0.54 -6.59
CA VAL A 4 -17.99 -0.23 -5.67
C VAL A 4 -16.69 -0.87 -6.17
N ALA A 5 -16.77 -2.11 -6.66
CA ALA A 5 -15.63 -2.80 -7.26
C ALA A 5 -15.14 -2.10 -8.54
N GLU A 6 -16.05 -1.71 -9.44
CA GLU A 6 -15.71 -0.98 -10.66
C GLU A 6 -15.08 0.39 -10.37
N LEU A 7 -15.63 1.12 -9.40
CA LEU A 7 -15.06 2.39 -8.94
C LEU A 7 -13.66 2.19 -8.36
N TRP A 8 -13.44 1.10 -7.62
CA TRP A 8 -12.13 0.79 -7.03
C TRP A 8 -11.07 0.46 -8.07
N VAL A 9 -11.41 -0.35 -9.08
CA VAL A 9 -10.51 -0.67 -10.20
C VAL A 9 -10.20 0.59 -11.00
N THR A 10 -11.22 1.40 -11.29
CA THR A 10 -11.05 2.68 -12.00
C THR A 10 -10.15 3.63 -11.22
N TRP A 11 -10.35 3.75 -9.91
CA TRP A 11 -9.49 4.56 -9.05
C TRP A 11 -8.06 4.03 -9.00
N SER A 12 -7.88 2.71 -8.97
CA SER A 12 -6.56 2.09 -9.00
C SER A 12 -5.80 2.38 -10.30
N TRP A 13 -6.48 2.42 -11.45
CA TRP A 13 -5.90 2.91 -12.71
C TRP A 13 -5.48 4.38 -12.62
N ILE A 14 -6.35 5.23 -12.07
CA ILE A 14 -6.09 6.67 -11.90
C ILE A 14 -4.90 6.89 -10.97
N CYS A 15 -4.72 6.07 -9.93
CA CYS A 15 -3.59 6.17 -9.01
C CYS A 15 -2.29 5.59 -9.55
N PHE A 16 -2.35 4.49 -10.29
CA PHE A 16 -1.17 3.77 -10.73
C PHE A 16 -0.18 4.66 -11.49
N LEU A 17 -0.66 5.37 -12.52
CA LEU A 17 0.22 6.16 -13.38
C LEU A 17 0.83 7.36 -12.61
N PRO A 18 0.07 8.22 -11.92
CA PRO A 18 0.63 9.32 -11.14
C PRO A 18 1.54 8.86 -9.99
N MET A 19 1.19 7.79 -9.26
CA MET A 19 2.06 7.26 -8.21
C MET A 19 3.37 6.72 -8.77
N SER A 20 3.34 6.07 -9.94
CA SER A 20 4.55 5.63 -10.65
C SER A 20 5.41 6.82 -11.07
N ILE A 21 4.80 7.88 -11.61
CA ILE A 21 5.52 9.11 -11.98
C ILE A 21 6.16 9.75 -10.74
N CYS A 22 5.43 9.86 -9.62
CA CYS A 22 5.97 10.39 -8.36
C CYS A 22 7.17 9.56 -7.88
N SER A 23 7.04 8.23 -7.91
CA SER A 23 8.11 7.30 -7.51
C SER A 23 9.36 7.43 -8.39
N VAL A 24 9.19 7.43 -9.71
CA VAL A 24 10.30 7.56 -10.69
C VAL A 24 10.94 8.94 -10.59
N PHE A 25 10.14 10.00 -10.54
CA PHE A 25 10.65 11.36 -10.34
C PHE A 25 11.51 11.44 -9.08
N ARG A 26 11.01 10.91 -7.96
CA ARG A 26 11.74 10.89 -6.69
C ARG A 26 13.01 10.05 -6.75
N TYR A 27 12.97 8.93 -7.48
CA TYR A 27 14.14 8.10 -7.72
C TYR A 27 15.21 8.82 -8.55
N ILE A 28 14.82 9.64 -9.54
CA ILE A 28 15.77 10.35 -10.39
C ILE A 28 16.35 11.56 -9.63
N THR A 29 15.50 12.35 -8.99
CA THR A 29 15.94 13.59 -8.34
C THR A 29 16.73 13.33 -7.06
N GLN A 30 16.54 12.18 -6.41
CA GLN A 30 17.16 11.80 -5.14
C GLN A 30 17.17 12.97 -4.14
N GLU A 31 16.10 13.79 -4.14
CA GLU A 31 16.06 15.05 -3.40
C GLU A 31 16.51 14.81 -1.97
N ASN A 32 17.68 15.40 -1.65
CA ASN A 32 18.42 15.06 -0.44
C ASN A 32 17.62 15.53 0.77
N PHE A 33 16.97 14.58 1.45
CA PHE A 33 16.32 14.81 2.74
C PHE A 33 17.27 15.46 3.77
N LYS A 34 18.59 15.28 3.60
CA LYS A 34 19.64 15.89 4.44
C LYS A 34 19.88 17.38 4.19
N VAL A 35 19.60 17.89 2.99
CA VAL A 35 19.95 19.28 2.62
C VAL A 35 18.79 20.23 2.92
N GLU A 36 17.54 19.79 2.76
CA GLU A 36 16.35 20.58 3.12
C GLU A 36 15.29 19.68 3.77
N PRO A 37 15.45 19.28 5.04
CA PRO A 37 14.49 18.41 5.73
C PRO A 37 13.09 19.05 5.81
N GLY A 38 12.26 18.65 4.85
CA GLY A 38 10.83 18.93 4.84
C GLY A 38 10.42 20.28 4.28
N LYS A 39 10.93 20.64 3.11
CA LYS A 39 10.03 21.24 2.12
C LYS A 39 9.08 20.13 1.67
N GLY A 40 7.79 20.29 1.97
CA GLY A 40 6.76 19.42 1.41
C GLY A 40 6.76 19.64 -0.09
N TYR A 41 7.27 18.68 -0.85
CA TYR A 41 7.27 18.82 -2.28
C TYR A 41 5.83 18.68 -2.76
N PHE A 42 5.47 19.41 -3.82
CA PHE A 42 4.21 19.22 -4.54
C PHE A 42 3.94 17.73 -4.84
N VAL A 43 5.01 16.95 -5.09
CA VAL A 43 4.97 15.50 -5.29
C VAL A 43 4.47 14.74 -4.06
N ASP A 44 4.86 15.12 -2.84
CA ASP A 44 4.40 14.48 -1.60
C ASP A 44 2.92 14.76 -1.34
N GLU A 45 2.47 15.99 -1.63
CA GLU A 45 1.05 16.36 -1.54
C GLU A 45 0.21 15.57 -2.54
N VAL A 46 0.62 15.53 -3.81
CA VAL A 46 -0.05 14.75 -4.86
C VAL A 46 -0.12 13.28 -4.45
N PHE A 47 0.99 12.70 -4.02
CA PHE A 47 1.04 11.30 -3.60
C PHE A 47 0.09 11.02 -2.42
N ARG A 48 0.06 11.90 -1.42
CA ARG A 48 -0.85 11.80 -0.28
C ARG A 48 -2.32 11.85 -0.69
N TRP A 49 -2.70 12.74 -1.59
CA TRP A 49 -4.07 12.84 -2.09
C TRP A 49 -4.53 11.58 -2.81
N LEU A 50 -3.63 10.93 -3.56
CA LEU A 50 -3.93 9.69 -4.28
C LEU A 50 -4.19 8.50 -3.34
N LEU A 51 -3.62 8.51 -2.13
CA LEU A 51 -3.85 7.47 -1.11
C LEU A 51 -5.24 7.54 -0.47
N PHE A 52 -5.84 8.74 -0.40
CA PHE A 52 -6.99 8.99 0.47
C PHE A 52 -8.25 8.18 0.10
N PRO A 53 -8.69 8.09 -1.17
CA PRO A 53 -9.90 7.31 -1.50
C PRO A 53 -9.72 5.80 -1.28
N GLY A 54 -8.49 5.29 -1.28
CA GLY A 54 -8.20 3.92 -0.90
C GLY A 54 -8.54 3.61 0.56
N LEU A 55 -8.38 4.57 1.45
CA LEU A 55 -8.78 4.40 2.85
C LEU A 55 -10.29 4.28 3.01
N PHE A 56 -11.05 5.08 2.25
CA PHE A 56 -12.51 4.98 2.25
C PHE A 56 -12.97 3.60 1.76
N HIS A 57 -12.37 3.12 0.66
CA HIS A 57 -12.64 1.78 0.15
C HIS A 57 -12.32 0.69 1.19
N TYR A 58 -11.15 0.77 1.83
CA TYR A 58 -10.74 -0.20 2.85
C TYR A 58 -11.69 -0.22 4.05
N ILE A 59 -12.23 0.94 4.47
CA ILE A 59 -13.22 1.02 5.54
C ILE A 59 -14.52 0.31 5.11
N CYS A 60 -15.04 0.62 3.93
CA CYS A 60 -16.26 -0.01 3.41
C CYS A 60 -16.12 -1.54 3.30
N ASP A 61 -14.99 -2.00 2.76
CA ASP A 61 -14.74 -3.43 2.57
C ASP A 61 -14.51 -4.16 3.91
N THR A 62 -13.82 -3.52 4.86
CA THR A 62 -13.69 -4.02 6.24
C THR A 62 -15.05 -4.22 6.90
N ILE A 63 -15.95 -3.23 6.79
CA ILE A 63 -17.32 -3.33 7.34
C ILE A 63 -18.05 -4.50 6.69
N ASN A 64 -17.96 -4.64 5.36
CA ASN A 64 -18.59 -5.73 4.63
C ASN A 64 -18.08 -7.11 5.07
N LEU A 65 -16.77 -7.27 5.24
CA LEU A 65 -16.17 -8.52 5.73
C LEU A 65 -16.59 -8.85 7.17
N ILE A 66 -16.68 -7.84 8.05
CA ILE A 66 -17.12 -8.03 9.44
C ILE A 66 -18.60 -8.43 9.51
N ILE A 67 -19.47 -7.86 8.67
CA ILE A 67 -20.89 -8.25 8.63
C ILE A 67 -21.04 -9.72 8.20
N ASN A 68 -20.14 -10.21 7.34
CA ASN A 68 -20.16 -11.57 6.82
C ASN A 68 -19.20 -12.55 7.56
N LEU A 69 -18.79 -12.21 8.80
CA LEU A 69 -17.76 -12.97 9.55
C LEU A 69 -18.06 -14.47 9.69
N GLN A 70 -19.34 -14.84 9.77
CA GLN A 70 -19.79 -16.23 9.90
C GLN A 70 -19.52 -17.11 8.68
N HIS A 71 -19.19 -16.52 7.52
CA HIS A 71 -18.87 -17.21 6.27
C HIS A 71 -17.43 -16.95 5.80
N MET A 72 -16.55 -16.52 6.71
CA MET A 72 -15.22 -16.06 6.35
C MET A 72 -14.29 -17.23 6.01
N SER A 73 -13.82 -17.27 4.76
CA SER A 73 -12.71 -18.14 4.33
C SER A 73 -11.37 -17.63 4.87
N TRP A 74 -10.30 -18.44 4.78
CA TRP A 74 -8.94 -17.99 5.12
C TRP A 74 -8.48 -16.80 4.28
N CYS A 75 -8.91 -16.73 3.01
CA CYS A 75 -8.63 -15.57 2.15
C CYS A 75 -9.36 -14.32 2.65
N SER A 76 -10.65 -14.42 2.92
CA SER A 76 -11.44 -13.32 3.49
C SER A 76 -10.88 -12.83 4.84
N PHE A 77 -10.37 -13.75 5.66
CA PHE A 77 -9.69 -13.42 6.90
C PHE A 77 -8.35 -12.70 6.65
N GLY A 78 -7.54 -13.19 5.70
CA GLY A 78 -6.29 -12.54 5.28
C GLY A 78 -6.52 -11.11 4.80
N PHE A 79 -7.56 -10.89 3.97
CA PHE A 79 -7.96 -9.56 3.51
C PHE A 79 -8.46 -8.67 4.65
N LEU A 80 -9.27 -9.20 5.56
CA LEU A 80 -9.72 -8.44 6.73
C LEU A 80 -8.53 -7.98 7.59
N LEU A 81 -7.59 -8.88 7.86
CA LEU A 81 -6.38 -8.57 8.62
C LEU A 81 -5.51 -7.54 7.88
N HIS A 82 -5.37 -7.66 6.56
CA HIS A 82 -4.69 -6.69 5.69
C HIS A 82 -5.29 -5.29 5.83
N HIS A 83 -6.61 -5.17 5.76
CA HIS A 83 -7.29 -3.88 5.89
C HIS A 83 -7.14 -3.30 7.28
N ILE A 84 -7.31 -4.10 8.34
CA ILE A 84 -7.18 -3.61 9.72
C ILE A 84 -5.78 -3.03 9.97
N ILE A 85 -4.73 -3.77 9.59
CA ILE A 85 -3.35 -3.31 9.80
C ILE A 85 -3.05 -2.09 8.91
N THR A 86 -3.53 -2.07 7.66
CA THR A 86 -3.36 -0.91 6.77
C THR A 86 -4.05 0.33 7.34
N LEU A 87 -5.28 0.20 7.83
CA LEU A 87 -6.02 1.31 8.45
C LEU A 87 -5.36 1.81 9.74
N ALA A 88 -4.78 0.91 10.55
CA ALA A 88 -3.99 1.29 11.72
C ALA A 88 -2.72 2.07 11.34
N GLY A 89 -2.09 1.71 10.22
CA GLY A 89 -0.94 2.42 9.64
C GLY A 89 -1.27 3.74 8.95
N ALA A 90 -2.49 3.86 8.41
CA ALA A 90 -2.88 4.92 7.50
C ALA A 90 -2.66 6.33 8.04
N LYS A 91 -2.95 6.56 9.33
CA LYS A 91 -2.68 7.85 9.98
C LYS A 91 -1.20 8.21 9.88
N THR A 92 -0.32 7.28 10.21
CA THR A 92 1.12 7.54 10.19
C THR A 92 1.58 7.77 8.76
N THR A 93 1.18 6.92 7.81
CA THR A 93 1.54 7.07 6.39
C THR A 93 1.10 8.42 5.84
N LEU A 94 -0.15 8.82 6.06
CA LEU A 94 -0.68 10.10 5.57
C LEU A 94 -0.02 11.31 6.22
N THR A 95 0.52 11.19 7.44
CA THR A 95 1.22 12.30 8.12
C THR A 95 2.71 12.40 7.78
N LEU A 96 3.22 11.55 6.90
CA LEU A 96 4.60 11.63 6.44
C LEU A 96 4.86 12.97 5.75
N LYS A 97 5.90 13.66 6.21
CA LYS A 97 6.34 14.94 5.64
C LYS A 97 6.98 14.73 4.25
N TYR A 98 7.56 13.57 4.01
CA TYR A 98 8.26 13.22 2.78
C TYR A 98 8.07 11.73 2.49
N TYR A 99 7.77 11.41 1.24
CA TYR A 99 7.66 10.03 0.78
C TYR A 99 8.90 9.70 -0.07
N PRO A 100 9.84 8.87 0.43
CA PRO A 100 10.94 8.41 -0.40
C PRO A 100 10.42 7.47 -1.49
N TRP A 101 11.14 7.41 -2.62
CA TRP A 101 10.74 6.59 -3.77
C TRP A 101 10.52 5.12 -3.40
N PHE A 102 11.34 4.58 -2.50
CA PHE A 102 11.23 3.18 -2.08
C PHE A 102 9.98 2.90 -1.22
N MET A 103 9.35 3.94 -0.65
CA MET A 103 8.02 3.83 -0.03
C MET A 103 6.91 4.05 -1.05
N MET A 104 7.10 4.92 -2.05
CA MET A 104 6.10 5.16 -3.10
C MET A 104 5.93 3.96 -4.04
N ALA A 105 7.03 3.31 -4.42
CA ALA A 105 7.06 2.20 -5.37
C ALA A 105 6.13 1.03 -4.99
N PRO A 106 6.12 0.51 -3.75
CA PRO A 106 5.18 -0.55 -3.39
C PRO A 106 3.71 -0.13 -3.52
N PHE A 107 3.33 1.12 -3.22
CA PHE A 107 1.94 1.56 -3.45
C PHE A 107 1.57 1.56 -4.93
N ALA A 108 2.46 2.06 -5.80
CA ALA A 108 2.24 2.02 -7.24
C ALA A 108 2.13 0.57 -7.75
N ALA A 109 3.03 -0.31 -7.33
CA ALA A 109 2.96 -1.73 -7.69
C ALA A 109 1.70 -2.42 -7.15
N HIS A 110 1.24 -2.06 -5.95
CA HIS A 110 -0.02 -2.55 -5.39
C HIS A 110 -1.22 -2.11 -6.22
N THR A 111 -1.28 -0.84 -6.66
CA THR A 111 -2.36 -0.40 -7.57
C THR A 111 -2.35 -1.17 -8.88
N LEU A 112 -1.18 -1.55 -9.40
CA LEU A 112 -1.07 -2.39 -10.60
C LEU A 112 -1.61 -3.81 -10.37
N LEU A 113 -1.34 -4.41 -9.19
CA LEU A 113 -1.88 -5.73 -8.82
C LEU A 113 -3.40 -5.75 -8.79
N LEU A 114 -4.03 -4.70 -8.26
CA LEU A 114 -5.48 -4.59 -8.18
C LEU A 114 -6.14 -4.43 -9.55
N VAL A 115 -5.43 -3.78 -10.46
CA VAL A 115 -5.93 -3.48 -11.80
C VAL A 115 -5.79 -4.68 -12.73
N ILE A 116 -4.75 -5.49 -12.55
CA ILE A 116 -4.43 -6.62 -13.43
C ILE A 116 -4.13 -7.89 -12.61
N PRO A 117 -5.09 -8.38 -11.80
CA PRO A 117 -4.87 -9.47 -10.85
C PRO A 117 -4.48 -10.79 -11.51
N GLN A 118 -4.88 -11.00 -12.78
CA GLN A 118 -4.63 -12.24 -13.52
C GLN A 118 -3.15 -12.56 -13.75
N TYR A 119 -2.25 -11.57 -13.62
CA TYR A 119 -0.82 -11.78 -13.81
C TYR A 119 -0.11 -12.05 -12.48
N GLY A 120 -0.15 -13.30 -12.02
CA GLY A 120 0.47 -13.70 -10.76
C GLY A 120 1.96 -13.35 -10.61
N PHE A 121 2.69 -13.18 -11.73
CA PHE A 121 4.11 -12.76 -11.68
C PHE A 121 4.31 -11.36 -11.08
N LEU A 122 3.29 -10.48 -11.17
CA LEU A 122 3.33 -9.14 -10.60
C LEU A 122 3.51 -9.17 -9.07
N ASN A 123 3.08 -10.25 -8.40
CA ASN A 123 3.27 -10.42 -6.95
C ASN A 123 4.76 -10.47 -6.59
N TYR A 124 5.61 -11.08 -7.42
CA TYR A 124 7.05 -11.13 -7.19
C TYR A 124 7.70 -9.76 -7.41
N ILE A 125 7.22 -8.98 -8.38
CA ILE A 125 7.68 -7.60 -8.59
C ILE A 125 7.32 -6.74 -7.38
N TYR A 126 6.09 -6.85 -6.91
CA TYR A 126 5.62 -6.15 -5.72
C TYR A 126 6.43 -6.54 -4.47
N LEU A 127 6.71 -7.83 -4.27
CA LEU A 127 7.57 -8.31 -3.19
C LEU A 127 8.98 -7.70 -3.27
N GLY A 128 9.55 -7.58 -4.47
CA GLY A 128 10.82 -6.87 -4.70
C GLY A 128 10.77 -5.43 -4.19
N PHE A 129 9.70 -4.68 -4.52
CA PHE A 129 9.53 -3.31 -4.02
C PHE A 129 9.33 -3.24 -2.50
N ILE A 130 8.63 -4.19 -1.89
CA ILE A 130 8.50 -4.30 -0.43
C ILE A 130 9.88 -4.49 0.22
N ILE A 131 10.70 -5.41 -0.29
CA ILE A 131 12.05 -5.65 0.22
C ILE A 131 12.92 -4.39 0.09
N CYS A 132 12.84 -3.70 -1.06
CA CYS A 132 13.50 -2.41 -1.25
C CYS A 132 13.02 -1.35 -0.26
N CYS A 133 11.72 -1.32 0.05
CA CYS A 133 11.14 -0.42 1.05
C CYS A 133 11.73 -0.68 2.43
N PHE A 134 11.75 -1.94 2.87
CA PHE A 134 12.35 -2.34 4.14
C PHE A 134 13.82 -1.97 4.21
N TYR A 135 14.58 -2.29 3.18
CA TYR A 135 15.99 -1.91 3.12
C TYR A 135 16.17 -0.38 3.19
N GLY A 136 15.37 0.39 2.46
CA GLY A 136 15.39 1.86 2.45
C GLY A 136 15.09 2.46 3.81
N LEU A 137 14.04 1.99 4.49
CA LEU A 137 13.63 2.45 5.83
C LEU A 137 14.68 2.15 6.91
N ARG A 138 15.56 1.17 6.70
CA ARG A 138 16.66 0.82 7.60
C ARG A 138 17.96 1.58 7.31
N ARG A 139 18.00 2.44 6.29
CA ARG A 139 19.14 3.30 5.97
C ARG A 139 19.01 4.70 6.56
N GLU A 140 20.14 5.40 6.62
CA GLU A 140 20.17 6.82 6.96
C GLU A 140 19.42 7.66 5.91
N PRO A 141 18.68 8.71 6.32
CA PRO A 141 18.43 9.14 7.70
C PRO A 141 17.20 8.46 8.36
N TRP A 142 16.44 7.67 7.59
CA TRP A 142 15.12 7.14 7.94
C TRP A 142 15.13 6.26 9.19
N LYS A 143 16.20 5.49 9.39
CA LYS A 143 16.30 4.55 10.51
C LYS A 143 16.23 5.21 11.90
N HIS A 144 16.48 6.52 11.97
CA HIS A 144 16.50 7.29 13.22
C HIS A 144 15.25 8.16 13.43
N ILE A 145 14.34 8.21 12.46
CA ILE A 145 13.17 9.06 12.53
C ILE A 145 11.97 8.20 12.95
N ALA A 146 11.39 8.52 14.12
CA ALA A 146 10.37 7.69 14.78
C ALA A 146 9.18 7.35 13.87
N VAL A 147 8.68 8.31 13.07
CA VAL A 147 7.54 8.09 12.16
C VAL A 147 7.84 7.02 11.11
N TYR A 148 9.06 6.98 10.56
CA TYR A 148 9.47 5.97 9.58
C TYR A 148 9.78 4.62 10.23
N GLN A 149 10.21 4.61 11.49
CA GLN A 149 10.31 3.35 12.25
C GLN A 149 8.94 2.74 12.52
N TRP A 150 7.92 3.57 12.77
CA TRP A 150 6.55 3.09 12.86
C TRP A 150 6.06 2.53 11.53
N GLU A 151 6.30 3.23 10.42
CA GLU A 151 5.96 2.72 9.07
C GLU A 151 6.64 1.38 8.77
N PHE A 152 7.91 1.21 9.18
CA PHE A 152 8.62 -0.06 9.07
C PHE A 152 7.90 -1.17 9.84
N THR A 153 7.52 -0.91 11.10
CA THR A 153 6.81 -1.88 11.94
C THR A 153 5.46 -2.26 11.33
N VAL A 154 4.65 -1.29 10.91
CA VAL A 154 3.36 -1.54 10.24
C VAL A 154 3.56 -2.37 8.98
N SER A 155 4.52 -1.99 8.13
CA SER A 155 4.80 -2.68 6.88
C SER A 155 5.28 -4.12 7.13
N MET A 156 6.10 -4.35 8.16
CA MET A 156 6.48 -5.70 8.58
C MET A 156 5.28 -6.50 9.10
N SER A 157 4.38 -5.88 9.86
CA SER A 157 3.15 -6.53 10.32
C SER A 157 2.23 -6.91 9.15
N LEU A 158 2.12 -6.08 8.12
CA LEU A 158 1.40 -6.40 6.87
C LEU A 158 2.00 -7.60 6.14
N VAL A 159 3.34 -7.65 6.05
CA VAL A 159 4.01 -8.77 5.37
C VAL A 159 3.91 -10.06 6.16
N CYS A 160 4.30 -10.03 7.44
CA CYS A 160 4.37 -11.25 8.26
C CYS A 160 3.00 -11.80 8.66
N GLY A 161 1.96 -10.97 8.70
CA GLY A 161 0.61 -11.40 9.02
C GLY A 161 -0.19 -11.72 7.76
N PRO A 162 -0.95 -10.75 7.24
CA PRO A 162 -1.93 -10.99 6.21
C PRO A 162 -1.33 -11.48 4.88
N LEU A 163 -0.20 -10.94 4.43
CA LEU A 163 0.39 -11.37 3.15
C LEU A 163 0.86 -12.83 3.18
N ILE A 164 1.39 -13.33 4.31
CA ILE A 164 1.70 -14.76 4.47
C ILE A 164 0.42 -15.60 4.43
N VAL A 165 -0.65 -15.18 5.11
CA VAL A 165 -1.94 -15.89 5.08
C VAL A 165 -2.48 -15.96 3.66
N LEU A 166 -2.49 -14.84 2.94
CA LEU A 166 -2.97 -14.76 1.56
C LEU A 166 -2.13 -15.64 0.62
N TRP A 167 -0.80 -15.60 0.77
CA TRP A 167 0.11 -16.39 -0.06
C TRP A 167 -0.04 -17.90 0.19
N LEU A 168 -0.08 -18.33 1.45
CA LEU A 168 -0.17 -19.75 1.80
C LEU A 168 -1.50 -20.39 1.39
N ASN A 169 -2.55 -19.60 1.25
CA ASN A 169 -3.87 -20.06 0.82
C ASN A 169 -4.14 -19.80 -0.67
N GLU A 170 -3.11 -19.41 -1.45
CA GLU A 170 -3.21 -19.17 -2.90
C GLU A 170 -4.34 -18.19 -3.27
N CYS A 171 -4.57 -17.18 -2.43
CA CYS A 171 -5.64 -16.22 -2.63
C CYS A 171 -5.34 -15.34 -3.85
N ASP A 172 -6.34 -15.13 -4.72
CA ASP A 172 -6.24 -14.18 -5.81
C ASP A 172 -6.26 -12.74 -5.29
N ASN A 173 -5.71 -11.81 -6.07
CA ASN A 173 -5.74 -10.38 -5.81
C ASN A 173 -7.09 -9.74 -6.22
N SER A 174 -7.99 -10.49 -6.85
CA SER A 174 -9.34 -10.01 -7.18
C SER A 174 -10.26 -10.02 -5.96
N GLN A 175 -11.11 -8.99 -5.84
CA GLN A 175 -12.16 -8.98 -4.81
C GLN A 175 -13.29 -9.98 -5.11
N ASP A 176 -13.36 -10.52 -6.32
CA ASP A 176 -14.40 -11.46 -6.73
C ASP A 176 -14.27 -12.82 -6.03
N SER A 177 -13.08 -13.16 -5.51
CA SER A 177 -12.89 -14.37 -4.69
C SER A 177 -13.43 -14.25 -3.25
N LEU A 178 -14.04 -13.11 -2.89
CA LEU A 178 -14.65 -12.88 -1.57
C LEU A 178 -16.17 -13.16 -1.53
N GLN A 179 -16.78 -13.53 -2.67
CA GLN A 179 -18.16 -13.99 -2.78
C GLN A 179 -18.21 -15.53 -2.80
#